data_AF-A0A061FM25-F1
#
_entry.id   AF-A0A061FM25-F1
#
_cell.length_a   1.000
_cell.length_b   1.000
_cell.length_c   1.000
_cell.angle_alpha   90.00
_cell.angle_beta   90.00
_cell.angle_gamma   90.00
#
_symmetry.space_group_name_H-M   'P 1'
#
loop_
_entity.id
_entity.type
_entity.pdbx_description
1 polymer ?
#
loop_
_entity_poly.entity_id
_entity_poly.type
_entity_poly.pdbx_seq_one_letter_code
_entity_poly.pdbx_strand_id
1 'polypeptide(L)'
;MEAPVTDPPDIMTENIRKYMKAHFETPGAPQVESLNNLAARLNRKGAAQLFYQTCVLTSQGFLKVKQREPFGDILISKGPKM
;
A
#
# COMPACT_ATOMS: atom_id res chain seq x y z
N MET A 1 9.03 -20.68 -18.05
CA MET A 1 8.30 -20.09 -16.91
C MET A 1 9.32 -19.94 -15.80
N GLU A 2 9.84 -18.74 -15.58
CA GLU A 2 10.70 -18.50 -14.41
C GLU A 2 9.84 -18.61 -13.15
N ALA A 3 10.30 -19.40 -12.18
CA ALA A 3 9.71 -19.42 -10.86
C ALA A 3 9.79 -18.02 -10.24
N PRO A 4 8.79 -17.58 -9.47
CA PRO A 4 8.89 -16.29 -8.79
C PRO A 4 10.09 -16.38 -7.85
N VAL A 5 11.11 -15.55 -8.09
CA VAL A 5 12.20 -15.35 -7.14
C VAL A 5 11.56 -14.83 -5.87
N THR A 6 11.47 -15.68 -4.86
CA THR A 6 11.01 -15.31 -3.52
C THR A 6 12.18 -14.63 -2.81
N ASP A 7 12.55 -13.45 -3.28
CA ASP A 7 13.39 -12.58 -2.47
C ASP A 7 12.64 -12.29 -1.17
N PRO A 8 13.34 -12.28 -0.02
CA PRO A 8 12.71 -11.96 1.25
C PRO A 8 12.00 -10.60 1.12
N PRO A 9 10.79 -10.46 1.69
CA PRO A 9 10.06 -9.20 1.63
C PRO A 9 10.96 -8.05 2.09
N ASP A 10 11.15 -7.06 1.22
CA ASP A 10 11.90 -5.86 1.58
C ASP A 10 11.33 -5.27 2.88
N ILE A 11 12.21 -4.90 3.80
CA ILE A 11 11.86 -4.50 5.17
C ILE A 11 10.86 -3.32 5.14
N MET A 12 11.01 -2.43 4.16
CA MET A 12 10.09 -1.31 3.97
C MET A 12 8.68 -1.78 3.59
N THR A 13 8.57 -2.78 2.72
CA THR A 13 7.29 -3.40 2.32
C THR A 13 6.56 -3.98 3.51
N GLU A 14 7.28 -4.70 4.36
CA GLU A 14 6.72 -5.32 5.55
C GLU A 14 6.26 -4.29 6.58
N ASN A 15 7.02 -3.21 6.76
CA ASN A 15 6.64 -2.13 7.65
C ASN A 15 5.36 -1.43 7.17
N ILE A 16 5.25 -1.16 5.87
CA ILE A 16 4.03 -0.58 5.28
C ILE A 16 2.85 -1.54 5.45
N ARG A 17 3.04 -2.84 5.20
CA ARG A 17 2.00 -3.86 5.40
C ARG A 17 1.48 -3.88 6.84
N LYS A 18 2.39 -3.90 7.83
CA LYS A 18 2.04 -3.88 9.26
C LYS A 18 1.30 -2.60 9.64
N TYR A 19 1.76 -1.45 9.14
CA TYR A 19 1.10 -0.17 9.35
C TYR A 19 -0.34 -0.17 8.80
N MET A 20 -0.52 -0.58 7.54
CA MET A 20 -1.85 -0.63 6.92
C MET A 20 -2.78 -1.60 7.63
N LYS A 21 -2.26 -2.77 8.02
CA LYS A 21 -3.03 -3.75 8.80
C LYS A 21 -3.52 -3.15 10.12
N ALA A 22 -2.62 -2.53 10.89
CA ALA A 22 -2.99 -1.89 12.15
C ALA A 22 -4.01 -0.75 11.95
N HIS A 23 -3.86 0.05 10.89
CA HIS A 23 -4.81 1.09 10.55
C HIS A 23 -6.21 0.51 10.30
N PHE A 24 -6.34 -0.51 9.43
CA PHE A 24 -7.65 -1.08 9.08
C PHE A 24 -8.29 -1.91 10.22
N GLU A 25 -7.50 -2.48 11.11
CA GLU A 25 -7.99 -3.28 12.26
C GLU A 25 -8.34 -2.42 13.48
N THR A 26 -7.94 -1.15 13.51
CA THR A 26 -8.27 -0.24 14.62
C THR A 26 -9.78 0.02 14.66
N PRO A 27 -10.48 -0.26 15.77
CA PRO A 27 -11.92 -0.02 15.87
C PRO A 27 -12.28 1.44 15.60
N GLY A 28 -13.22 1.67 14.68
CA GLY A 28 -13.66 3.02 14.29
C GLY A 28 -12.73 3.74 13.30
N ALA A 29 -11.62 3.13 12.88
CA ALA A 29 -10.75 3.70 11.86
C ALA A 29 -11.39 3.61 10.46
N PRO A 30 -11.03 4.55 9.55
CA PRO A 30 -11.41 4.48 8.15
C PRO A 30 -11.00 3.14 7.53
N GLN A 31 -11.90 2.54 6.74
CA GLN A 31 -11.62 1.31 6.00
C GLN A 31 -10.94 1.57 4.64
N VAL A 32 -10.70 2.85 4.35
CA VAL A 32 -10.07 3.35 3.15
C VAL A 32 -9.12 4.47 3.56
N GLU A 33 -7.92 4.46 2.98
CA GLU A 33 -6.90 5.48 3.17
C GLU A 33 -6.49 6.09 1.82
N SER A 34 -6.05 7.34 1.81
CA SER A 34 -5.59 8.05 0.62
C SER A 34 -4.07 7.96 0.50
N LEU A 35 -3.57 7.60 -0.69
CA LEU A 35 -2.14 7.62 -0.96
C LEU A 35 -1.56 9.03 -0.83
N ASN A 36 -2.32 10.06 -1.24
CA ASN A 36 -1.90 11.45 -1.09
C ASN A 36 -1.76 11.84 0.39
N ASN A 37 -2.69 11.42 1.25
CA ASN A 37 -2.59 11.67 2.70
C ASN A 37 -1.36 10.99 3.30
N LEU A 38 -1.10 9.73 2.93
CA LEU A 38 0.09 8.98 3.37
C LEU A 38 1.39 9.63 2.89
N ALA A 39 1.38 10.18 1.68
CA ALA A 39 2.54 10.84 1.09
C ALA A 39 2.72 12.30 1.55
N ALA A 40 1.74 12.92 2.21
CA ALA A 40 1.71 14.35 2.51
C ALA A 40 2.93 14.85 3.32
N ARG A 41 3.56 13.98 4.12
CA ARG A 41 4.75 14.29 4.92
C ARG A 41 6.05 13.71 4.36
N LEU A 42 6.00 13.09 3.19
CA LEU A 42 7.15 12.47 2.53
C LEU A 42 7.78 13.44 1.53
N ASN A 43 9.09 13.33 1.36
CA ASN A 43 9.76 13.93 0.21
C ASN A 43 9.44 13.12 -1.07
N ARG A 44 9.82 13.66 -2.25
CA ARG A 44 9.55 13.04 -3.54
C ARG A 44 10.03 11.58 -3.64
N LYS A 45 11.20 11.28 -3.08
CA LYS A 45 11.75 9.91 -3.07
C LYS A 45 10.87 8.99 -2.23
N GLY A 46 10.50 9.43 -1.02
CA GLY A 46 9.63 8.67 -0.12
C GLY A 46 8.24 8.42 -0.73
N ALA A 47 7.65 9.43 -1.37
CA ALA A 47 6.35 9.29 -2.05
C ALA A 47 6.42 8.28 -3.21
N ALA A 48 7.49 8.33 -4.03
CA ALA A 48 7.69 7.37 -5.11
C ALA A 48 7.90 5.93 -4.59
N GLN A 49 8.66 5.78 -3.49
CA GLN A 49 8.84 4.48 -2.83
C GLN A 49 7.52 3.96 -2.29
N LEU A 50 6.72 4.78 -1.61
CA LEU A 50 5.40 4.41 -1.10
C LEU A 50 4.45 3.98 -2.23
N PHE A 51 4.46 4.67 -3.37
CA PHE A 51 3.69 4.28 -4.55
C PHE A 51 4.11 2.89 -5.05
N TYR A 52 5.40 2.66 -5.27
CA TYR A 52 5.90 1.35 -5.71
C TYR A 52 5.55 0.22 -4.74
N GLN A 53 5.73 0.47 -3.45
CA GLN A 53 5.38 -0.43 -2.35
C GLN A 53 3.88 -0.79 -2.34
N THR A 54 3.03 0.20 -2.59
CA THR A 54 1.58 0.00 -2.73
C THR A 54 1.25 -0.90 -3.93
N CYS A 55 1.94 -0.73 -5.06
CA CYS A 55 1.81 -1.63 -6.20
C CYS A 55 2.21 -3.07 -5.85
N VAL A 56 3.33 -3.27 -5.17
CA VAL A 56 3.80 -4.60 -4.74
C VAL A 56 2.78 -5.28 -3.82
N LEU A 57 2.30 -4.58 -2.79
CA LEU A 57 1.31 -5.12 -1.84
C LEU A 57 -0.05 -5.40 -2.51
N THR A 58 -0.42 -4.62 -3.52
CA THR A 58 -1.62 -4.87 -4.33
C THR A 58 -1.45 -6.14 -5.17
N SER A 59 -0.33 -6.29 -5.87
CA SER A 59 -0.02 -7.48 -6.67
C SER A 59 0.03 -8.76 -5.82
N GLN A 60 0.46 -8.65 -4.56
CA GLN A 60 0.44 -9.76 -3.62
C GLN A 60 -0.95 -10.04 -3.02
N GLY A 61 -1.91 -9.13 -3.16
CA GLY A 61 -3.27 -9.26 -2.65
C GLY A 61 -3.48 -8.81 -1.20
N PHE A 62 -2.51 -8.08 -0.62
CA PHE A 62 -2.62 -7.49 0.71
C PHE A 62 -3.42 -6.19 0.71
N LEU A 63 -3.35 -5.42 -0.39
CA LEU A 63 -4.11 -4.19 -0.57
C LEU A 63 -5.02 -4.28 -1.79
N LYS A 64 -6.08 -3.47 -1.79
CA LYS A 64 -6.86 -3.11 -2.97
C LYS A 64 -6.71 -1.62 -3.19
N VAL A 65 -6.64 -1.20 -4.45
CA VAL A 65 -6.54 0.22 -4.81
C VAL A 65 -7.61 0.61 -5.82
N LYS A 66 -8.06 1.87 -5.75
CA LYS A 66 -8.99 2.46 -6.72
C LYS A 66 -8.56 3.90 -7.04
N GLN A 67 -8.34 4.17 -8.32
CA GLN A 67 -8.15 5.52 -8.87
C GLN A 67 -9.35 5.84 -9.79
N ARG A 68 -9.96 7.01 -9.62
CA ARG A 68 -11.17 7.40 -10.39
C ARG A 68 -10.84 8.10 -11.70
N GLU A 69 -9.77 8.88 -11.73
CA GLU A 69 -9.34 9.68 -12.86
C GLU A 69 -7.81 9.66 -12.99
N PRO A 70 -7.25 9.84 -14.20
CA PRO A 70 -5.80 9.88 -14.38
C PRO A 70 -5.15 10.92 -13.48
N PHE A 71 -4.08 10.52 -12.77
CA PHE A 71 -3.34 11.36 -11.81
C PHE A 71 -4.17 11.87 -10.61
N GLY A 72 -5.42 11.41 -10.47
CA GLY A 72 -6.23 11.62 -9.29
C GLY A 72 -5.75 10.77 -8.11
N ASP A 73 -6.36 11.01 -6.95
CA ASP A 73 -6.02 10.28 -5.74
C ASP A 73 -6.23 8.77 -5.86
N ILE A 74 -5.39 8.02 -5.15
CA ILE A 74 -5.43 6.56 -5.10
C ILE A 74 -5.93 6.17 -3.73
N LEU A 75 -7.14 5.60 -3.72
CA LEU A 75 -7.77 5.09 -2.50
C LEU A 75 -7.30 3.66 -2.26
N ILE A 76 -6.76 3.40 -1.08
CA ILE A 76 -6.21 2.12 -0.63
C ILE A 76 -7.18 1.52 0.39
N SER A 77 -7.49 0.24 0.25
CA SER A 77 -8.31 -0.51 1.22
C SER A 77 -7.76 -1.91 1.46
N LYS A 78 -8.33 -2.62 2.41
CA LYS A 78 -7.94 -3.99 2.77
C LYS A 78 -8.08 -4.97 1.60
N GLY A 79 -7.01 -5.72 1.33
CA GLY A 79 -7.01 -6.84 0.37
C GLY A 79 -7.45 -8.16 0.98
N PRO A 80 -7.73 -9.18 0.16
CA PRO A 80 -8.23 -10.48 0.63
C PRO A 80 -7.23 -11.28 1.49
N LYS A 81 -5.92 -11.00 1.38
CA LYS A 81 -4.87 -11.69 2.15
C LYS A 81 -4.44 -10.96 3.42
N MET A 82 -5.08 -9.83 3.73
CA MET A 82 -4.78 -9.02 4.92
C MET A 82 -5.74 -9.33 6.04
#